data_AF-A0A533YDI6-F1
#
_entry.id   AF-A0A533YDI6-F1
#
_cell.length_a   1.000
_cell.length_b   1.000
_cell.length_c   1.000
_cell.angle_alpha   90.00
_cell.angle_beta   90.00
_cell.angle_gamma   90.00
#
_symmetry.space_group_name_H-M   'P 1'
#
loop_
_entity.id
_entity.type
_entity.pdbx_description
1 polymer ?
#
loop_
_entity_poly.entity_id
_entity_poly.type
_entity_poly.pdbx_seq_one_letter_code
_entity_poly.pdbx_strand_id
1 'polypeptide(L)' 'MFGNLGTPEILVIGLVILVLFGAKRIPEFMQGLGKGVREFRKAAKDIQEEIEKPVEQKKIDDKRA' A
#
# COMPACT_ATOMS: atom_id res chain seq x y z
N MET A 1 11.43 6.53 -35.26
CA MET A 1 11.24 5.06 -35.36
C MET A 1 11.01 4.36 -34.01
N PHE A 2 10.99 5.07 -32.86
CA PHE A 2 10.73 4.47 -31.53
C PHE A 2 9.62 5.21 -30.73
N GLY A 3 8.75 5.97 -31.41
CA GLY A 3 7.87 6.94 -30.75
C GLY A 3 6.55 6.38 -30.22
N ASN A 4 6.14 5.19 -30.65
CA ASN A 4 4.86 4.61 -30.27
C ASN A 4 5.13 3.21 -29.75
N LEU A 5 5.45 3.08 -28.46
CA LEU A 5 5.26 1.80 -27.76
C LEU A 5 3.76 1.51 -27.79
N GLY A 6 3.34 0.85 -28.86
CA GLY A 6 1.96 0.46 -29.04
C GLY A 6 1.61 -0.70 -28.11
N THR A 7 0.32 -1.00 -28.06
CA THR A 7 -0.19 -2.21 -27.42
C THR A 7 0.57 -3.50 -27.83
N PRO A 8 1.01 -3.68 -29.10
CA PRO A 8 1.78 -4.85 -29.50
C PRO A 8 3.14 -4.98 -28.79
N GLU A 9 3.90 -3.89 -28.70
CA GLU A 9 5.23 -3.90 -28.06
C GLU A 9 5.12 -4.19 -26.56
N ILE A 10 4.12 -3.62 -25.89
CA ILE A 10 3.84 -3.88 -24.47
C ILE A 10 3.48 -5.36 -24.24
N LEU A 11 2.69 -5.96 -25.14
CA LEU A 11 2.36 -7.39 -25.07
C LEU A 11 3.60 -8.29 -25.21
N VAL A 12 4.51 -7.96 -26.14
CA VAL A 12 5.75 -8.71 -26.33
C VAL A 12 6.65 -8.62 -25.09
N ILE A 13 6.81 -7.42 -24.52
CA ILE A 13 7.57 -7.22 -23.27
C ILE A 13 6.91 -8.00 -22.12
N GLY A 14 5.59 -7.92 -22.00
CA GLY A 14 4.82 -8.67 -21.02
C GLY A 14 5.03 -10.18 -21.15
N LEU A 15 5.06 -10.70 -22.38
CA LEU A 15 5.30 -12.11 -22.66
C LEU A 15 6.73 -12.54 -22.25
N VAL A 16 7.74 -11.72 -22.54
CA VAL A 16 9.13 -12.00 -22.10
C VAL A 16 9.22 -12.05 -20.58
N ILE A 17 8.63 -11.07 -19.87
CA ILE A 17 8.57 -11.06 -18.41
C ILE A 17 7.82 -12.31 -17.90
N LEU A 18 6.72 -12.69 -18.56
CA LEU A 18 5.94 -13.88 -18.20
C LEU A 18 6.74 -15.17 -18.35
N VAL A 19 7.61 -15.29 -19.36
CA VAL A 19 8.46 -16.46 -19.56
C VAL A 19 9.58 -16.50 -18.52
N LEU A 20 10.20 -15.36 -18.22
CA LEU A 20 11.31 -15.28 -17.25
C LEU A 20 10.85 -15.53 -15.82
N PHE A 21 9.75 -14.91 -15.41
CA PHE A 21 9.25 -14.98 -14.04
C PHE A 21 8.15 -16.03 -13.86
N GLY A 22 7.42 -16.39 -14.92
CA GLY A 22 6.28 -17.29 -14.87
C GLY A 22 4.97 -16.56 -14.56
N ALA A 23 3.88 -17.00 -15.21
CA ALA A 23 2.55 -16.42 -15.05
C ALA A 23 2.00 -16.45 -13.62
N LYS A 24 2.47 -17.37 -12.78
CA LYS A 24 2.05 -17.49 -11.38
C LYS A 24 2.77 -16.51 -10.45
N ARG A 25 3.98 -16.06 -10.78
CA ARG A 25 4.80 -15.21 -9.89
C ARG A 25 4.32 -13.77 -9.86
N ILE A 26 3.79 -13.25 -10.97
CA ILE A 26 3.30 -11.86 -11.02
C ILE A 26 2.10 -11.66 -10.07
N PRO A 27 1.04 -12.49 -10.09
CA PRO A 27 -0.07 -12.37 -9.14
C PRO A 27 0.37 -12.61 -7.69
N GLU A 28 1.24 -13.59 -7.45
CA GLU A 28 1.76 -13.90 -6.11
C GLU A 28 2.53 -12.70 -5.52
N PHE A 29 3.39 -12.08 -6.34
CA PHE A 29 4.11 -10.87 -5.99
C PHE A 29 3.18 -9.67 -5.74
N MET A 30 2.20 -9.45 -6.62
CA MET A 30 1.19 -8.40 -6.46
C MET A 30 0.37 -8.57 -5.19
N GLN A 31 -0.01 -9.79 -4.84
CA GLN A 31 -0.72 -10.09 -3.59
C GLN A 31 0.16 -9.80 -2.37
N GLY A 32 1.44 -10.17 -2.41
CA GLY A 32 2.40 -9.86 -1.34
C GLY A 32 2.58 -8.36 -1.15
N LEU A 33 2.85 -7.62 -2.24
CA LEU A 33 2.95 -6.17 -2.21
C LEU A 33 1.65 -5.51 -1.75
N GLY A 34 0.50 -5.96 -2.24
CA GLY A 34 -0.81 -5.41 -1.89
C GLY A 34 -1.12 -5.57 -0.39
N LYS A 35 -0.78 -6.72 0.19
CA LYS A 35 -0.89 -6.93 1.64
C LYS A 35 0.03 -6.00 2.42
N GLY A 36 1.31 -5.91 2.03
CA GLY A 36 2.28 -5.02 2.68
C GLY A 36 1.87 -3.55 2.62
N VAL A 37 1.42 -3.06 1.46
CA VAL A 37 0.93 -1.68 1.30
C VAL A 37 -0.32 -1.44 2.15
N ARG A 38 -1.24 -2.41 2.23
CA ARG A 38 -2.44 -2.30 3.06
C ARG A 38 -2.12 -2.23 4.55
N GLU A 39 -1.23 -3.08 5.03
CA GLU A 39 -0.78 -3.08 6.42
C GLU A 39 -0.03 -1.79 6.77
N PHE A 40 0.86 -1.35 5.88
CA PHE A 40 1.57 -0.08 6.03
C PHE A 40 0.60 1.11 6.14
N ARG A 41 -0.39 1.19 5.24
CA ARG A 41 -1.42 2.24 5.29
C ARG A 41 -2.25 2.19 6.56
N LYS A 42 -2.58 0.99 7.06
CA LYS A 42 -3.31 0.82 8.32
C LYS A 42 -2.50 1.34 9.51
N ALA A 43 -1.26 0.90 9.64
CA ALA A 43 -0.37 1.35 10.70
C ALA A 43 -0.14 2.87 10.65
N ALA A 44 0.06 3.43 9.45
CA ALA A 44 0.18 4.88 9.29
C ALA A 44 -1.07 5.64 9.74
N LYS A 45 -2.27 5.08 9.51
CA LYS A 45 -3.55 5.67 9.95
C LYS A 45 -3.73 5.57 11.46
N ASP A 46 -3.40 4.43 12.05
CA ASP A 46 -3.49 4.22 13.51
C ASP A 46 -2.58 5.22 14.25
N ILE A 47 -1.36 5.45 13.74
CA ILE A 47 -0.43 6.45 14.29
C ILE A 47 -0.99 7.88 14.17
N GLN A 48 -1.58 8.24 13.03
CA GLN A 48 -2.20 9.56 12.84
C GLN A 48 -3.34 9.79 13.84
N GLU A 49 -4.22 8.80 14.01
CA GLU A 49 -5.32 8.88 14.98
C GLU A 49 -4.84 8.96 16.44
N GLU A 50 -3.71 8.34 16.77
CA GLU A 50 -3.12 8.40 18.12
C GLU A 50 -2.48 9.77 18.41
N ILE A 51 -1.93 10.43 17.39
CA ILE A 51 -1.36 11.78 17.47
C ILE A 51 -2.46 12.86 17.47
N GLU A 52 -3.56 12.65 16.74
CA GLU A 52 -4.69 13.59 16.65
C GLU A 52 -5.66 13.52 17.83
N LYS A 53 -5.67 12.44 18.62
CA LYS A 53 -6.45 12.39 19.87
C LYS A 53 -5.89 13.43 20.85
N PRO A 54 -6.64 14.48 21.20
CA PRO A 54 -6.25 15.37 22.28
C PRO A 54 -6.13 14.54 23.56
N VAL A 55 -5.20 14.92 24.44
CA VAL A 55 -5.08 14.40 25.80
C VAL A 55 -6.32 14.84 26.59
N GLU A 56 -7.49 14.30 26.27
CA GLU A 56 -8.77 14.61 26.91
C GLU A 56 -9.07 13.56 27.97
N GLN A 57 -8.18 13.44 28.96
CA GLN A 57 -8.54 12.90 30.27
C GLN A 57 -7.45 13.21 31.31
N LYS A 58 -7.51 14.40 31.90
CA LYS A 58 -6.99 14.58 33.26
C LYS A 58 -7.93 15.46 34.08
N LYS A 59 -8.88 14.79 34.75
CA LYS A 59 -9.61 15.17 35.98
C LYS A 59 -10.42 16.48 35.91
N ILE A 60 -11.76 16.55 35.87
CA ILE A 60 -12.77 16.00 36.80
C ILE A 60 -12.15 15.54 38.13
N ASP A 61 -11.93 16.46 39.07
CA ASP A 61 -11.97 16.23 40.54
C ASP A 61 -11.53 17.44 41.40
N ASP A 62 -11.66 18.70 40.95
CA ASP A 62 -11.26 19.87 41.78
C ASP A 62 -12.20 21.08 41.71
N LYS A 63 -13.53 20.86 41.80
CA LYS A 63 -14.50 21.96 42.04
C LYS A 63 -15.65 21.60 42.98
N ARG A 64 -15.39 20.70 43.94
CA ARG A 64 -16.26 20.47 45.11
C ARG A 64 -15.41 20.49 46.39
N ALA A 65 -14.65 21.56 46.59
CA ALA A 65 -13.99 21.90 47.84
C ALA A 65 -14.41 23.33 48.23
#